data_AF-E2BBV9-F1
#
_entry.id   AF-E2BBV9-F1
#
_cell.length_a   1.000
_cell.length_b   1.000
_cell.length_c   1.000
_cell.angle_alpha   90.00
_cell.angle_beta   90.00
_cell.angle_gamma   90.00
#
_symmetry.space_group_name_H-M   'P 1'
#
loop_
_entity.id
_entity.type
_entity.pdbx_description
1 polymer ?
#
loop_
_entity_poly.entity_id
_entity_poly.type
_entity_poly.pdbx_seq_one_letter_code
_entity_poly.pdbx_strand_id
1 'polypeptide(L)' 'ENLNAAIYLRFLQDDLPNLLRHVDNDLLRRMWFQQDGAPAHRSRAVTQYFNNR' A
#
# COMPACT_ATOMS: atom_id res chain seq x y z
N GLU A 1 6.88 13.34 11.40
CA GLU A 1 5.54 13.64 10.87
C GLU A 1 4.56 12.59 11.35
N ASN A 2 3.28 12.94 11.50
CA ASN A 2 2.22 11.97 11.78
C ASN A 2 1.70 11.37 10.46
N LEU A 3 1.24 10.12 10.50
CA LEU A 3 0.65 9.46 9.35
C LEU A 3 -0.60 10.23 8.86
N ASN A 4 -0.65 10.49 7.55
CA ASN A 4 -1.83 10.99 6.86
C ASN A 4 -1.99 10.25 5.52
N ALA A 5 -3.10 10.51 4.83
CA ALA A 5 -3.41 9.85 3.56
C ALA A 5 -2.34 10.04 2.47
N ALA A 6 -1.74 11.23 2.37
CA ALA A 6 -0.71 11.52 1.37
C ALA A 6 0.61 10.79 1.67
N ILE A 7 1.02 10.78 2.94
CA ILE A 7 2.20 10.03 3.39
C ILE A 7 2.00 8.53 3.18
N TYR A 8 0.81 8.01 3.53
CA TYR A 8 0.48 6.60 3.32
C TYR A 8 0.47 6.23 1.83
N LEU A 9 -0.12 7.07 0.98
CA LEU A 9 -0.13 6.83 -0.47
C LEU A 9 1.28 6.85 -1.06
N ARG A 10 2.14 7.78 -0.62
CA ARG A 10 3.55 7.81 -1.02
C ARG A 10 4.27 6.52 -0.62
N PHE A 11 4.06 6.06 0.62
CA PHE A 11 4.61 4.78 1.08
C PHE A 11 4.16 3.62 0.17
N LEU A 12 2.88 3.52 -0.16
CA LEU A 12 2.37 2.46 -1.04
C LEU A 12 3.02 2.54 -2.43
N GLN A 13 3.21 3.73 -2.98
CA GLN A 13 3.72 3.96 -4.34
C GLN A 13 5.22 3.76 -4.46
N ASP A 14 5.98 4.31 -3.52
CA ASP A 14 7.42 4.50 -3.68
C ASP A 14 8.22 3.53 -2.80
N ASP A 15 7.73 3.23 -1.60
CA ASP A 15 8.49 2.46 -0.60
C ASP A 15 8.12 0.98 -0.62
N LEU A 16 6.81 0.66 -0.61
CA LEU A 16 6.33 -0.73 -0.54
C LEU A 16 6.85 -1.62 -1.67
N PRO A 17 6.89 -1.20 -2.96
CA PRO A 17 7.45 -2.03 -4.02
C PRO A 17 8.93 -2.35 -3.81
N ASN A 18 9.69 -1.39 -3.26
CA ASN A 18 11.10 -1.58 -2.94
C ASN A 18 11.30 -2.56 -1.78
N LEU A 19 10.42 -2.53 -0.79
CA LEU A 19 10.45 -3.49 0.32
C LEU A 19 10.11 -4.92 -0.15
N LEU A 20 9.21 -5.04 -1.13
CA LEU A 20 8.76 -6.32 -1.67
C LEU A 20 9.68 -6.88 -2.77
N ARG A 21 10.68 -6.13 -3.26
CA ARG A 21 11.51 -6.52 -4.43
C ARG A 21 12.29 -7.82 -4.27
N HIS A 22 12.50 -8.27 -3.04
CA HIS A 22 13.22 -9.50 -2.72
C HIS A 22 12.29 -10.70 -2.50
N VAL A 23 10.98 -10.47 -2.53
CA VAL A 23 10.00 -11.54 -2.43
C VAL A 23 9.82 -12.15 -3.81
N ASP A 24 9.79 -13.49 -3.85
CA ASP A 24 9.53 -14.22 -5.08
C ASP A 24 8.19 -13.81 -5.73
N ASN A 25 8.16 -13.72 -7.06
CA ASN A 25 6.99 -13.24 -7.80
C ASN A 25 5.77 -14.15 -7.63
N ASP A 26 5.96 -15.47 -7.54
CA ASP A 26 4.85 -16.41 -7.37
C ASP A 26 4.33 -16.38 -5.93
N LEU A 27 5.17 -16.04 -4.96
CA LEU A 27 4.72 -15.73 -3.61
C LEU A 27 3.95 -14.41 -3.57
N LEU A 28 4.48 -13.34 -4.17
CA LEU A 28 3.83 -12.02 -4.25
C LEU A 28 2.40 -12.09 -4.79
N ARG A 29 2.19 -12.83 -5.87
CA ARG A 29 0.87 -13.00 -6.51
C ARG A 29 -0.17 -13.71 -5.63
N ARG A 30 0.26 -14.44 -4.61
CA ARG A 30 -0.62 -15.20 -3.70
C ARG A 30 -0.73 -14.58 -2.30
N MET A 31 -0.01 -13.49 -2.03
CA MET A 31 -0.07 -12.81 -0.75
C MET A 31 -1.32 -11.94 -0.63
N TRP A 32 -1.81 -11.84 0.60
CA TRP A 32 -2.90 -10.93 0.96
C TRP A 32 -2.31 -9.64 1.50
N PHE A 33 -2.76 -8.51 0.97
CA PHE A 33 -2.45 -7.21 1.56
C PHE A 33 -3.41 -6.92 2.71
N GLN A 34 -2.88 -6.66 3.90
CA GLN A 34 -3.67 -6.38 5.11
C GLN A 34 -3.27 -5.03 5.73
N GLN A 35 -4.28 -4.25 6.13
CA GLN A 35 -4.14 -2.98 6.82
C GLN A 35 -5.24 -2.84 7.88
N ASP A 36 -5.03 -1.99 8.88
CA ASP A 36 -6.06 -1.68 9.88
C ASP A 36 -7.06 -0.63 9.37
N GLY A 37 -8.02 -0.24 10.22
CA GLY A 37 -9.07 0.73 9.91
C GLY A 37 -8.66 2.21 10.03
N ALA A 38 -7.37 2.56 10.08
CA ALA A 38 -6.95 3.94 10.29
C ALA A 38 -7.48 4.88 9.17
N PRO A 39 -7.85 6.14 9.49
CA PRO A 39 -8.42 7.06 8.50
C PRO A 39 -7.55 7.29 7.25
N ALA A 40 -6.22 7.24 7.38
CA ALA A 40 -5.30 7.40 6.26
C ALA A 40 -5.46 6.30 5.20
N HIS A 41 -5.77 5.07 5.62
CA HIS A 41 -5.87 3.87 4.78
C HIS A 41 -7.15 3.82 3.93
N ARG A 42 -8.19 4.58 4.34
CA ARG A 42 -9.51 4.62 3.68
C ARG A 42 -9.78 5.91 2.92
N SER A 43 -8.75 6.71 2.66
CA SER A 43 -8.92 7.93 1.86
C SER A 43 -9.27 7.59 0.41
N ARG A 44 -10.01 8.47 -0.28
CA ARG A 44 -10.42 8.24 -1.68
C ARG A 44 -9.23 7.93 -2.59
N ALA A 45 -8.12 8.64 -2.43
CA ALA A 45 -6.92 8.44 -3.24
C ALA A 45 -6.28 7.07 -3.00
N VAL A 46 -6.22 6.61 -1.74
CA VAL A 46 -5.68 5.29 -1.39
C VAL A 46 -6.60 4.18 -1.89
N THR A 47 -7.92 4.32 -1.75
CA THR A 47 -8.89 3.35 -2.29
C THR A 47 -8.82 3.27 -3.83
N GLN A 48 -8.74 4.42 -4.51
CA GLN A 48 -8.58 4.44 -5.97
C GLN A 48 -7.28 3.77 -6.42
N TYR A 49 -6.20 3.97 -5.67
CA TYR A 49 -4.93 3.31 -5.94
C TYR A 49 -5.02 1.79 -5.85
N PHE A 50 -5.70 1.24 -4.84
CA PHE A 50 -5.92 -0.21 -4.75
C PHE A 50 -6.84 -0.75 -5.85
N ASN A 51 -7.87 0.00 -6.25
CA ASN A 51 -8.84 -0.45 -7.26
C ASN A 51 -8.31 -0.39 -8.70
N ASN A 52 -7.29 0.43 -8.97
CA ASN A 52 -6.74 0.66 -10.30
C ASN A 52 -5.44 -0.14 -10.54
N ARG A 53 -5.17 -1.16 -9.72
CA ARG A 53 -3.93 -1.95 -9.71
C ARG A 53 -4.17 -3.38 -10.14
#